data_AF-A0A6M0C7M9-F1
#
_entry.id   AF-A0A6M0C7M9-F1
#
_cell.length_a   1.000
_cell.length_b   1.000
_cell.length_c   1.000
_cell.angle_alpha   90.00
_cell.angle_beta   90.00
_cell.angle_gamma   90.00
#
_symmetry.space_group_name_H-M   'P 1'
#
loop_
_entity.id
_entity.type
_entity.pdbx_description
1 polymer ?
#
loop_
_entity_poly.entity_id
_entity_poly.type
_entity_poly.pdbx_seq_one_letter_code
_entity_poly.pdbx_strand_id
1 'polypeptide(L)'
;MQENWQVLLKQNIKNQYVQNSQEWVDVNISTSGLLNLTLVSDRFFGLSIPHRKEQISNLLKSQVPHLSPGFLSLYTPKEAESLNISPPQISETFSLVTWQDLAIQAANPQNQPQLPQKEPSIPRTVTFYSFKGGVGRTTALTHVASILAMRGRKVVAVDLDLEAPGLSTAFNLKEQPKYGIVDYFYERSYLPEGVEPNILITDIFSEVRIPNAKGRLFVVPAGYLSLDYVSKVDDLHATTVIDGDKNLWSIFK
;
A
#
# COMPACT_ATOMS: atom_id res chain seq x y z
N MET A 1 -1.28 3.88 -18.88
CA MET A 1 -0.58 4.31 -17.64
C MET A 1 0.40 5.37 -18.11
N GLN A 2 0.24 6.63 -17.71
CA GLN A 2 1.17 7.69 -18.11
C GLN A 2 2.50 7.38 -17.40
N GLU A 3 3.58 7.17 -18.15
CA GLU A 3 4.89 6.93 -17.54
C GLU A 3 5.30 8.13 -16.69
N ASN A 4 5.77 7.86 -15.48
CA ASN A 4 6.04 8.90 -14.50
C ASN A 4 7.27 9.70 -14.94
N TRP A 5 7.14 11.02 -15.07
CA TRP A 5 8.18 11.86 -15.68
C TRP A 5 9.52 11.78 -14.92
N GLN A 6 9.51 11.53 -13.61
CA GLN A 6 10.73 11.33 -12.80
C GLN A 6 11.50 10.08 -13.26
N VAL A 7 10.77 9.02 -13.59
CA VAL A 7 11.34 7.74 -14.05
C VAL A 7 11.98 7.95 -15.42
N LEU A 8 11.26 8.62 -16.33
CA LEU A 8 11.75 8.98 -17.66
C LEU A 8 12.99 9.88 -17.59
N LEU A 9 12.98 10.88 -16.71
CA LEU A 9 14.12 11.79 -16.51
C LEU A 9 15.36 11.02 -16.05
N LYS A 10 15.24 10.19 -15.01
CA LYS A 10 16.37 9.39 -14.51
C LYS A 10 16.89 8.43 -15.57
N GLN A 11 16.01 7.80 -16.34
CA GLN A 11 16.39 6.93 -17.46
C GLN A 11 17.12 7.70 -18.57
N ASN A 12 16.65 8.89 -18.94
CA ASN A 12 17.27 9.70 -19.99
C ASN A 12 18.68 10.15 -19.58
N ILE A 13 18.84 10.68 -18.36
CA ILE A 13 20.16 11.07 -17.84
C ILE A 13 21.08 9.84 -17.78
N LYS A 14 20.57 8.70 -17.30
CA LYS A 14 21.34 7.44 -17.27
C LYS A 14 21.81 7.04 -18.66
N ASN A 15 20.92 7.00 -19.66
CA ASN A 15 21.27 6.62 -21.03
C ASN A 15 22.29 7.57 -21.68
N GLN A 16 22.25 8.85 -21.31
CA GLN A 16 23.14 9.85 -21.89
C GLN A 16 24.51 9.93 -21.19
N TYR A 17 24.59 9.71 -19.89
CA TYR A 17 25.79 9.97 -19.09
C TYR A 17 26.39 8.76 -18.38
N VAL A 18 25.70 7.62 -18.31
CA VAL A 18 26.17 6.41 -17.61
C VAL A 18 26.46 5.31 -18.63
N GLN A 19 27.74 5.00 -18.84
CA GLN A 19 28.24 4.04 -19.84
C GLN A 19 28.88 2.80 -19.22
N ASN A 20 29.44 2.91 -18.02
CA ASN A 20 30.15 1.83 -17.33
C ASN A 20 29.68 1.67 -15.87
N SER A 21 30.21 0.67 -15.16
CA SER A 21 29.80 0.33 -13.80
C SER A 21 30.27 1.31 -12.71
N GLN A 22 31.25 2.18 -13.01
CA GLN A 22 31.74 3.20 -12.08
C GLN A 22 30.93 4.51 -12.18
N GLU A 23 30.18 4.67 -13.27
CA GLU A 23 29.29 5.80 -13.50
C GLU A 23 27.89 5.51 -12.98
N TRP A 24 27.22 6.52 -12.46
CA TRP A 24 25.88 6.38 -11.92
C TRP A 24 25.19 7.73 -11.78
N VAL A 25 23.86 7.67 -11.64
CA VAL A 25 23.02 8.84 -11.43
C VAL A 25 22.03 8.58 -10.30
N ASP A 26 21.93 9.54 -9.39
CA ASP A 26 20.86 9.64 -8.42
C ASP A 26 20.06 10.92 -8.64
N VAL A 27 18.74 10.77 -8.73
CA VAL A 27 17.78 11.86 -8.90
C VAL A 27 16.89 11.85 -7.67
N ASN A 28 16.82 12.96 -6.95
CA ASN A 28 16.02 13.09 -5.75
C ASN A 28 15.23 14.41 -5.75
N ILE A 29 13.92 14.33 -5.58
CA ILE A 29 13.03 15.47 -5.39
C ILE A 29 12.88 15.71 -3.89
N SER A 30 13.32 16.88 -3.43
CA SER A 30 13.20 17.28 -2.03
C SER A 30 11.75 17.51 -1.61
N THR A 31 11.52 17.57 -0.30
CA THR A 31 10.21 17.96 0.26
C THR A 31 9.79 19.39 -0.10
N SER A 32 10.74 20.25 -0.47
CA SER A 32 10.49 21.60 -1.00
C SER A 32 10.27 21.65 -2.52
N GLY A 33 10.25 20.50 -3.20
CA GLY A 33 10.03 20.40 -4.64
C GLY A 33 11.25 20.78 -5.49
N LEU A 34 12.46 20.75 -4.94
CA LEU A 34 13.71 20.99 -5.68
C LEU A 34 14.28 19.67 -6.21
N LEU A 35 14.88 19.73 -7.41
CA LEU A 35 15.56 18.59 -8.01
C LEU A 35 17.03 18.55 -7.59
N ASN A 36 17.38 17.59 -6.75
CA ASN A 36 18.76 17.26 -6.41
C ASN A 36 19.26 16.16 -7.35
N LEU A 37 20.44 16.38 -7.94
CA LEU A 37 21.07 15.45 -8.87
C LEU A 37 22.49 15.19 -8.41
N THR A 38 22.82 13.91 -8.22
CA THR A 38 24.20 13.45 -8.16
C THR A 38 24.49 12.63 -9.40
N LEU A 39 25.46 13.07 -10.19
CA LEU A 39 25.83 12.40 -11.44
C LEU A 39 27.34 12.21 -11.47
N VAL A 40 27.74 10.94 -11.55
CA VAL A 40 29.13 10.51 -11.69
C VAL A 40 29.32 9.98 -13.10
N SER A 41 30.14 10.66 -13.91
CA SER A 41 30.34 10.37 -15.34
C SER A 41 31.70 10.83 -15.85
N ASP A 42 32.39 10.01 -16.64
CA ASP A 42 33.63 10.38 -17.35
C ASP A 42 33.39 11.46 -18.41
N ARG A 43 32.14 11.73 -18.80
CA ARG A 43 31.81 12.86 -19.69
C ARG A 43 32.16 14.22 -19.09
N PHE A 44 32.40 14.28 -17.79
CA PHE A 44 32.85 15.49 -17.10
C PHE A 44 34.38 15.65 -17.07
N PHE A 45 35.13 14.67 -17.58
CA PHE A 45 36.58 14.74 -17.66
C PHE A 45 37.01 15.94 -18.51
N GLY A 46 37.94 16.74 -17.97
CA GLY A 46 38.44 17.96 -18.62
C GLY A 46 37.48 19.16 -18.61
N LEU A 47 36.24 19.02 -18.11
CA LEU A 47 35.29 20.13 -17.99
C LEU A 47 35.38 20.82 -16.62
N SER A 48 35.34 22.15 -16.60
CA SER A 48 35.24 22.91 -15.36
C SER A 48 33.83 22.85 -14.76
N ILE A 49 33.72 23.03 -13.44
CA ILE A 49 32.44 22.96 -12.71
C ILE A 49 31.36 23.87 -13.34
N PRO A 50 31.64 25.14 -13.74
CA PRO A 50 30.65 25.98 -14.43
C PRO A 50 30.10 25.34 -15.71
N HIS A 51 30.96 24.77 -16.56
CA HIS A 51 30.52 24.12 -17.81
C HIS A 51 29.69 22.87 -17.53
N ARG A 52 30.08 22.05 -16.53
CA ARG A 52 29.28 20.88 -16.11
C ARG A 52 27.87 21.32 -15.67
N LYS A 53 27.79 22.37 -14.83
CA LYS A 53 26.51 22.92 -14.35
C LYS A 53 25.67 23.50 -15.47
N GLU A 54 26.27 24.20 -16.42
CA GLU A 54 25.58 24.76 -17.58
C GLU A 54 24.98 23.65 -18.45
N GLN A 55 25.77 22.63 -18.79
CA GLN A 55 25.32 21.48 -19.58
C GLN A 55 24.11 20.78 -18.94
N ILE A 56 24.20 20.49 -17.64
CA ILE A 56 23.12 19.82 -16.91
C ILE A 56 21.91 20.74 -16.72
N SER A 57 22.12 22.03 -16.44
CA SER A 57 21.01 22.97 -16.31
C SER A 57 20.22 23.11 -17.61
N ASN A 58 20.90 23.13 -18.76
CA ASN A 58 20.25 23.18 -20.07
C ASN A 58 19.46 21.90 -20.35
N LEU A 59 20.02 20.73 -20.00
CA LEU A 59 19.31 19.46 -20.08
C LEU A 59 18.04 19.46 -19.22
N LEU A 60 18.15 19.85 -17.95
CA LEU A 60 17.02 19.88 -17.03
C LEU A 60 15.93 20.87 -17.50
N LYS A 61 16.30 22.07 -17.97
CA LYS A 61 15.34 23.03 -18.54
C LYS A 61 14.59 22.46 -19.75
N SER A 62 15.26 21.65 -20.58
CA SER A 62 14.64 21.05 -21.77
C SER A 62 13.65 19.93 -21.43
N GLN A 63 13.94 19.13 -20.40
CA GLN A 63 13.13 17.96 -20.05
C GLN A 63 12.07 18.25 -19.00
N VAL A 64 12.39 19.10 -18.02
CA VAL A 64 11.55 19.39 -16.84
C VAL A 64 11.55 20.89 -16.50
N PRO A 65 11.00 21.75 -17.38
CA PRO A 65 11.07 23.22 -17.23
C PRO A 65 10.35 23.77 -15.98
N HIS A 66 9.48 22.96 -15.37
CA HIS A 66 8.68 23.33 -14.21
C HIS A 66 9.42 23.15 -12.88
N LEU A 67 10.61 22.53 -12.88
CA LEU A 67 11.37 22.24 -11.67
C LEU A 67 12.60 23.12 -11.55
N SER A 68 12.77 23.68 -10.37
CA SER A 68 13.99 24.39 -10.00
C SER A 68 15.07 23.38 -9.58
N PRO A 69 16.30 23.50 -10.12
CA PRO A 69 17.42 22.69 -9.65
C PRO A 69 17.76 23.06 -8.20
N GLY A 70 17.93 22.04 -7.36
CA GLY A 70 18.52 22.13 -6.03
C GLY A 70 20.03 21.91 -6.11
N PHE A 71 20.53 20.91 -5.39
CA PHE A 71 21.94 20.55 -5.42
C PHE A 71 22.29 19.80 -6.71
N LEU A 72 23.30 20.29 -7.43
CA LEU A 72 23.90 19.63 -8.58
C LEU A 72 25.33 19.21 -8.24
N SER A 73 25.49 17.91 -7.99
CA SER A 73 26.74 17.27 -7.57
C SER A 73 27.28 16.45 -8.76
N LEU A 74 28.25 17.04 -9.48
CA LEU A 74 28.68 16.56 -10.80
C LEU A 74 30.16 16.19 -10.79
N TYR A 75 30.45 14.89 -10.82
CA TYR A 75 31.80 14.35 -10.61
C TYR A 75 32.25 13.41 -11.72
N THR A 76 33.55 13.33 -11.95
CA THR A 76 34.14 12.16 -12.61
C THR A 76 34.21 10.98 -11.63
N PRO A 77 34.31 9.72 -12.09
CA PRO A 77 34.52 8.56 -11.23
C PRO A 77 35.70 8.73 -10.26
N LYS A 78 36.84 9.29 -10.73
CA LYS A 78 38.02 9.57 -9.90
C LYS A 78 37.75 10.61 -8.80
N GLU A 79 37.02 11.67 -9.14
CA GLU A 79 36.63 12.69 -8.15
C GLU A 79 35.67 12.09 -7.12
N ALA A 80 34.68 11.32 -7.55
CA ALA A 80 33.74 10.65 -6.66
C ALA A 80 34.45 9.68 -5.71
N GLU A 81 35.40 8.88 -6.20
CA GLU A 81 36.22 7.98 -5.39
C GLU A 81 37.04 8.77 -4.35
N SER A 82 37.70 9.85 -4.75
CA SER A 82 38.50 10.69 -3.84
C SER A 82 37.68 11.33 -2.71
N LEU A 83 36.38 11.55 -2.95
CA LEU A 83 35.44 12.12 -2.02
C LEU A 83 34.60 11.06 -1.28
N ASN A 84 34.88 9.77 -1.48
CA ASN A 84 34.09 8.64 -0.97
C ASN A 84 32.60 8.72 -1.31
N ILE A 85 32.27 9.26 -2.49
CA ILE A 85 30.90 9.37 -2.98
C ILE A 85 30.54 8.06 -3.67
N SER A 86 29.63 7.31 -3.07
CA SER A 86 29.15 6.02 -3.57
C SER A 86 27.71 6.12 -4.08
N PRO A 87 27.29 5.24 -5.02
CA PRO A 87 25.91 5.18 -5.45
C PRO A 87 24.98 4.88 -4.26
N PRO A 88 23.73 5.38 -4.28
CA PRO A 88 22.77 5.10 -3.22
C PRO A 88 22.55 3.59 -3.09
N GLN A 89 22.69 3.06 -1.87
CA GLN A 89 22.44 1.66 -1.59
C GLN A 89 20.95 1.37 -1.78
N ILE A 90 20.61 0.56 -2.78
CA ILE A 90 19.27 0.00 -2.94
C ILE A 90 19.14 -1.09 -1.89
N SER A 91 18.75 -0.72 -0.67
CA SER A 91 18.42 -1.72 0.34
C SER A 91 17.18 -2.46 -0.13
N GLU A 92 17.31 -3.76 -0.42
CA GLU A 92 16.17 -4.66 -0.73
C GLU A 92 15.14 -4.67 0.40
N THR A 93 15.54 -4.23 1.60
CA THR A 93 14.73 -4.11 2.79
C THR A 93 14.73 -2.67 3.30
N PHE A 94 14.23 -1.71 2.53
CA PHE A 94 13.77 -0.45 3.12
C PHE A 94 12.52 -0.76 3.96
N SER A 95 12.70 -0.97 5.27
CA SER A 95 11.58 -0.97 6.20
C SER A 95 11.01 0.45 6.23
N LEU A 96 9.79 0.63 5.73
CA LEU A 96 9.07 1.89 5.87
C LEU A 96 8.68 2.03 7.35
N VAL A 97 9.47 2.77 8.12
CA VAL A 97 9.26 2.92 9.58
C VAL A 97 8.42 4.16 9.87
N THR A 98 8.53 5.20 9.04
CA THR A 98 7.93 6.51 9.30
C THR A 98 7.08 7.03 8.12
N TRP A 99 6.18 7.98 8.42
CA TRP A 99 5.46 8.73 7.39
C TRP A 99 6.39 9.53 6.47
N GLN A 100 7.54 9.95 6.99
CA GLN A 100 8.56 10.62 6.20
C GLN A 100 9.12 9.68 5.12
N ASP A 101 9.39 8.41 5.46
CA ASP A 101 9.87 7.42 4.49
C ASP A 101 8.86 7.22 3.35
N LEU A 102 7.57 7.15 3.69
CA LEU A 102 6.48 7.06 2.71
C LEU A 102 6.38 8.30 1.82
N ALA A 103 6.50 9.50 2.40
CA ALA A 103 6.46 10.76 1.64
C ALA A 103 7.65 10.87 0.68
N ILE A 104 8.85 10.51 1.12
CA ILE A 104 10.06 10.47 0.29
C ILE A 104 9.90 9.46 -0.84
N GLN A 105 9.38 8.27 -0.55
CA GLN A 105 9.14 7.22 -1.55
C GLN A 105 8.08 7.63 -2.59
N ALA A 106 7.03 8.34 -2.18
CA ALA A 106 6.00 8.86 -3.07
C ALA A 106 6.53 9.99 -3.98
N ALA A 107 7.41 10.85 -3.46
CA ALA A 107 8.06 11.91 -4.22
C ALA A 107 9.14 11.39 -5.18
N ASN A 108 9.74 10.22 -4.88
CA ASN A 108 10.87 9.65 -5.61
C ASN A 108 10.60 8.24 -6.19
N PRO A 109 9.57 8.07 -7.05
CA PRO A 109 9.22 6.77 -7.63
C PRO A 109 10.33 6.17 -8.51
N GLN A 110 11.20 7.00 -9.10
CA GLN A 110 12.39 6.61 -9.87
C GLN A 110 13.48 5.91 -9.04
N ASN A 111 13.38 5.97 -7.72
CA ASN A 111 14.28 5.30 -6.78
C ASN A 111 13.67 4.03 -6.20
N GLN A 112 12.44 3.66 -6.57
CA GLN A 112 11.84 2.42 -6.12
C GLN A 112 12.52 1.23 -6.81
N PRO A 113 12.90 0.16 -6.07
CA PRO A 113 13.33 -1.07 -6.70
C PRO A 113 12.22 -1.56 -7.64
N GLN A 114 12.59 -2.09 -8.80
CA GLN A 114 11.63 -2.70 -9.71
C GLN A 114 10.85 -3.75 -8.92
N LEU A 115 9.54 -3.53 -8.77
CA LEU A 115 8.70 -4.42 -7.99
C LEU A 115 8.88 -5.84 -8.54
N PRO A 116 9.29 -6.83 -7.73
CA PRO A 116 9.32 -8.21 -8.18
C PRO A 116 7.95 -8.57 -8.75
N GLN A 117 7.96 -9.43 -9.77
CA GLN A 117 6.73 -9.96 -10.37
C GLN A 117 5.80 -10.43 -9.26
N LYS A 118 4.51 -10.08 -9.38
CA LYS A 118 3.47 -10.41 -8.40
C LYS A 118 3.38 -11.94 -8.26
N GLU A 119 4.11 -12.47 -7.28
CA GLU A 119 3.74 -13.69 -6.56
C GLU A 119 2.25 -13.59 -6.17
N PRO A 120 1.50 -14.70 -6.10
CA PRO A 120 0.15 -14.70 -5.56
C PRO A 120 0.19 -14.18 -4.11
N SER A 121 0.02 -12.87 -3.97
CA SER A 121 0.18 -12.19 -2.71
C SER A 121 -0.99 -12.60 -1.83
N ILE A 122 -0.68 -13.23 -0.69
CA ILE A 122 -1.61 -13.30 0.45
C ILE A 122 -2.27 -11.92 0.57
N PRO A 123 -3.62 -11.84 0.63
CA PRO A 123 -4.31 -10.57 0.71
C PRO A 123 -3.78 -9.79 1.92
N ARG A 124 -3.50 -8.50 1.72
CA ARG A 124 -3.05 -7.64 2.81
C ARG A 124 -4.20 -7.43 3.79
N THR A 125 -4.07 -7.95 5.00
CA THR A 125 -5.02 -7.76 6.10
C THR A 125 -4.66 -6.52 6.90
N VAL A 126 -5.63 -5.64 7.15
CA VAL A 126 -5.48 -4.42 7.96
C VAL A 126 -6.62 -4.35 8.96
N THR A 127 -6.29 -4.21 10.24
CA THR A 127 -7.27 -4.14 11.33
C THR A 127 -7.44 -2.70 11.81
N PHE A 128 -8.69 -2.24 11.93
CA PHE A 128 -9.04 -0.92 12.45
C PHE A 128 -9.48 -1.04 13.92
N TYR A 129 -8.51 -1.01 14.83
CA TYR A 129 -8.75 -1.19 16.26
C TYR A 129 -8.56 0.12 17.05
N SER A 130 -9.32 0.26 18.13
CA SER A 130 -9.13 1.29 19.16
C SER A 130 -9.69 0.78 20.47
N PHE A 131 -9.03 1.15 21.56
CA PHE A 131 -9.48 0.86 22.92
C PHE A 131 -10.77 1.60 23.29
N LYS A 132 -10.96 2.84 22.81
CA LYS A 132 -12.14 3.66 23.12
C LYS A 132 -13.19 3.53 22.01
N GLY A 133 -14.45 3.41 22.42
CA GLY A 133 -15.61 3.52 21.52
C GLY A 133 -15.77 4.94 20.95
N GLY A 134 -16.37 5.05 19.76
CA GLY A 134 -16.72 6.34 19.15
C GLY A 134 -15.55 7.14 18.55
N VAL A 135 -14.36 6.56 18.40
CA VAL A 135 -13.19 7.26 17.79
C VAL A 135 -13.17 7.25 16.26
N GLY A 136 -14.19 6.65 15.62
CA GLY A 136 -14.28 6.58 14.16
C GLY A 136 -13.60 5.38 13.50
N ARG A 137 -13.45 4.23 14.18
CA ARG A 137 -12.89 2.98 13.60
C ARG A 137 -13.61 2.58 12.31
N THR A 138 -14.93 2.42 12.39
CA THR A 138 -15.80 2.05 11.26
C THR A 138 -15.72 3.10 10.16
N THR A 139 -15.74 4.39 10.51
CA THR A 139 -15.59 5.50 9.56
C THR A 139 -14.25 5.45 8.81
N ALA A 140 -13.15 5.19 9.51
CA ALA A 140 -11.83 5.08 8.90
C ALA A 140 -11.77 3.87 7.95
N LEU A 141 -12.29 2.72 8.38
CA LEU A 141 -12.39 1.51 7.56
C LEU A 141 -13.18 1.80 6.27
N THR A 142 -14.36 2.41 6.38
CA THR A 142 -15.24 2.75 5.25
C THR A 142 -14.54 3.63 4.21
N HIS A 143 -13.85 4.67 4.65
CA HIS A 143 -13.13 5.58 3.74
C HIS A 143 -11.92 4.91 3.09
N VAL A 144 -11.11 4.19 3.87
CA VAL A 144 -9.91 3.50 3.34
C VAL A 144 -10.32 2.46 2.31
N ALA A 145 -11.33 1.64 2.61
CA ALA A 145 -11.83 0.64 1.68
C ALA A 145 -12.34 1.26 0.37
N SER A 146 -13.09 2.37 0.46
CA SER A 146 -13.57 3.12 -0.71
C SER A 146 -12.44 3.68 -1.55
N ILE A 147 -11.43 4.33 -0.93
CA ILE A 147 -10.27 4.89 -1.63
C ILE A 147 -9.47 3.78 -2.34
N LEU A 148 -9.28 2.64 -1.69
CA LEU A 148 -8.58 1.50 -2.27
C LEU A 148 -9.34 0.95 -3.49
N ALA A 149 -10.66 0.80 -3.40
CA ALA A 149 -11.50 0.39 -4.52
C ALA A 149 -11.43 1.41 -5.67
N MET A 150 -11.51 2.71 -5.39
CA MET A 150 -11.34 3.76 -6.40
C MET A 150 -9.97 3.68 -7.10
N ARG A 151 -8.92 3.31 -6.37
CA ARG A 151 -7.56 3.09 -6.89
C ARG A 151 -7.38 1.77 -7.64
N GLY A 152 -8.44 1.03 -7.91
CA GLY A 152 -8.38 -0.21 -8.71
C GLY A 152 -8.07 -1.47 -7.90
N ARG A 153 -8.18 -1.43 -6.56
CA ARG A 153 -7.98 -2.62 -5.72
C ARG A 153 -9.28 -3.41 -5.56
N LYS A 154 -9.15 -4.72 -5.32
CA LYS A 154 -10.23 -5.58 -4.84
C LYS A 154 -10.15 -5.60 -3.32
N VAL A 155 -11.21 -5.19 -2.65
CA VAL A 155 -11.24 -4.98 -1.20
C VAL A 155 -12.41 -5.76 -0.61
N VAL A 156 -12.17 -6.42 0.52
CA VAL A 156 -13.22 -6.98 1.38
C VAL A 156 -13.14 -6.25 2.72
N ALA A 157 -14.25 -5.66 3.14
CA ALA A 157 -14.43 -4.98 4.40
C ALA A 157 -15.28 -5.88 5.30
N VAL A 158 -14.73 -6.32 6.44
CA VAL A 158 -15.39 -7.27 7.35
C VAL A 158 -15.73 -6.56 8.64
N ASP A 159 -16.99 -6.68 9.08
CA ASP A 159 -17.45 -6.17 10.37
C ASP A 159 -17.22 -7.24 11.45
N LEU A 160 -16.25 -6.98 12.32
CA LEU A 160 -15.94 -7.83 13.47
C LEU A 160 -16.30 -7.15 14.80
N ASP A 161 -17.02 -6.02 14.75
CA ASP A 161 -17.56 -5.36 15.95
C ASP A 161 -18.90 -6.02 16.30
N LEU A 162 -18.84 -7.20 16.94
CA LEU A 162 -20.01 -8.06 17.16
C LEU A 162 -21.04 -7.44 18.13
N GLU A 163 -20.56 -6.64 19.08
CA GLU A 163 -21.38 -5.96 20.08
C GLU A 163 -22.16 -4.77 19.50
N ALA A 164 -21.58 -4.09 18.51
CA ALA A 164 -22.17 -2.90 17.89
C ALA A 164 -21.90 -2.85 16.38
N PRO A 165 -22.44 -3.81 15.59
CA PRO A 165 -22.19 -3.88 14.16
C PRO A 165 -22.80 -2.68 13.44
N GLY A 166 -22.09 -2.16 12.45
CA GLY A 166 -22.47 -0.91 11.79
C GLY A 166 -21.99 -0.76 10.36
N LEU A 167 -21.22 -1.71 9.84
CA LEU A 167 -20.57 -1.57 8.54
C LEU A 167 -21.56 -1.57 7.37
N SER A 168 -22.59 -2.42 7.42
CA SER A 168 -23.69 -2.41 6.43
C SER A 168 -24.36 -1.04 6.33
N THR A 169 -24.62 -0.42 7.48
CA THR A 169 -25.22 0.91 7.57
C THR A 169 -24.26 1.98 7.06
N ALA A 170 -22.98 1.90 7.43
CA ALA A 170 -21.95 2.84 7.01
C ALA A 170 -21.77 2.89 5.48
N PHE A 171 -21.94 1.74 4.80
CA PHE A 171 -21.91 1.65 3.34
C PHE A 171 -23.28 1.83 2.67
N ASN A 172 -24.35 2.03 3.42
CA ASN A 172 -25.72 2.08 2.91
C ASN A 172 -26.04 0.91 1.96
N LEU A 173 -25.66 -0.30 2.41
CA LEU A 173 -25.70 -1.50 1.59
C LEU A 173 -27.15 -1.81 1.15
N LYS A 174 -27.39 -1.75 -0.17
CA LYS A 174 -28.73 -1.90 -0.77
C LYS A 174 -29.25 -3.32 -0.69
N GLU A 175 -28.39 -4.27 -0.98
CA GLU A 175 -28.67 -5.70 -0.93
C GLU A 175 -27.90 -6.28 0.24
N GLN A 176 -28.60 -6.58 1.32
CA GLN A 176 -27.98 -7.23 2.46
C GLN A 176 -27.75 -8.72 2.14
N PRO A 177 -26.61 -9.30 2.53
CA PRO A 177 -26.40 -10.73 2.40
C PRO A 177 -27.39 -11.51 3.26
N LYS A 178 -27.57 -12.81 2.95
CA LYS A 178 -28.54 -13.65 3.66
C LYS A 178 -28.13 -13.90 5.12
N TYR A 179 -26.82 -13.95 5.36
CA TYR A 179 -26.22 -14.22 6.66
C TYR A 179 -25.05 -13.26 6.92
N GLY A 180 -24.60 -13.18 8.17
CA GLY A 180 -23.36 -12.49 8.54
C GLY A 180 -22.22 -13.44 8.88
N ILE A 181 -21.06 -12.88 9.22
CA ILE A 181 -19.91 -13.65 9.65
C ILE A 181 -20.17 -14.41 10.96
N VAL A 182 -21.04 -13.88 11.85
CA VAL A 182 -21.46 -14.57 13.08
C VAL A 182 -22.19 -15.86 12.74
N ASP A 183 -23.19 -15.82 11.86
CA ASP A 183 -23.94 -17.01 11.44
C ASP A 183 -23.00 -18.06 10.80
N TYR A 184 -22.10 -17.59 9.93
CA TYR A 184 -21.13 -18.43 9.24
C TYR A 184 -20.19 -19.17 10.18
N PHE A 185 -19.67 -18.48 11.20
CA PHE A 185 -18.79 -19.04 12.22
C PHE A 185 -19.54 -19.90 13.22
N TYR A 186 -20.73 -19.48 13.63
CA TYR A 186 -21.58 -20.24 14.54
C TYR A 186 -21.90 -21.62 13.94
N GLU A 187 -22.35 -21.66 12.68
CA GLU A 187 -22.64 -22.93 12.00
C GLU A 187 -21.42 -23.86 12.03
N ARG A 188 -20.24 -23.36 11.65
CA ARG A 188 -19.01 -24.17 11.59
C ARG A 188 -18.46 -24.61 12.93
N SER A 189 -18.77 -23.87 13.99
CA SER A 189 -18.29 -24.20 15.34
C SER A 189 -19.15 -25.25 16.01
N TYR A 190 -20.45 -25.31 15.66
CA TYR A 190 -21.43 -26.20 16.30
C TYR A 190 -21.98 -27.29 15.36
N LEU A 191 -21.52 -27.35 14.11
CA LEU A 191 -21.85 -28.42 13.17
C LEU A 191 -21.30 -29.77 13.68
N PRO A 192 -22.15 -30.83 13.74
CA PRO A 192 -21.67 -32.17 14.05
C PRO A 192 -20.65 -32.68 13.02
N GLU A 193 -19.73 -33.53 13.47
CA GLU A 193 -18.76 -34.17 12.57
C GLU A 193 -19.47 -34.93 11.44
N GLY A 194 -18.98 -34.75 10.20
CA GLY A 194 -19.52 -35.40 9.01
C GLY A 194 -20.77 -34.72 8.41
N VAL A 195 -21.20 -33.58 8.96
CA VAL A 195 -22.27 -32.75 8.37
C VAL A 195 -21.66 -31.60 7.59
N GLU A 196 -22.07 -31.44 6.32
CA GLU A 196 -21.63 -30.34 5.48
C GLU A 196 -22.32 -29.02 5.87
N PRO A 197 -21.60 -27.88 5.86
CA PRO A 197 -22.17 -26.57 6.16
C PRO A 197 -23.15 -26.11 5.08
N ASN A 198 -24.27 -25.54 5.50
CA ASN A 198 -25.29 -24.98 4.60
C ASN A 198 -25.01 -23.53 4.24
N ILE A 199 -24.37 -22.76 5.13
CA ILE A 199 -24.04 -21.36 4.87
C ILE A 199 -22.76 -21.30 4.04
N LEU A 200 -22.92 -20.91 2.78
CA LEU A 200 -21.80 -20.72 1.85
C LEU A 200 -21.15 -19.36 2.06
N ILE A 201 -19.87 -19.24 1.69
CA ILE A 201 -19.16 -17.97 1.76
C ILE A 201 -19.82 -16.88 0.90
N THR A 202 -20.49 -17.27 -0.19
CA THR A 202 -21.23 -16.35 -1.07
C THR A 202 -22.48 -15.79 -0.43
N ASP A 203 -22.96 -16.38 0.67
CA ASP A 203 -24.18 -15.96 1.35
C ASP A 203 -23.93 -14.86 2.39
N ILE A 204 -22.66 -14.54 2.66
CA ILE A 204 -22.25 -13.69 3.79
C ILE A 204 -21.62 -12.36 3.38
N PHE A 205 -21.57 -12.05 2.09
CA PHE A 205 -21.07 -10.76 1.61
C PHE A 205 -21.93 -10.18 0.51
N SER A 206 -21.82 -8.87 0.34
CA SER A 206 -22.45 -8.15 -0.74
C SER A 206 -21.52 -7.08 -1.31
N GLU A 207 -21.71 -6.71 -2.57
CA GLU A 207 -20.88 -5.73 -3.25
C GLU A 207 -21.40 -4.31 -3.03
N VAL A 208 -20.51 -3.41 -2.62
CA VAL A 208 -20.77 -1.97 -2.55
C VAL A 208 -20.41 -1.36 -3.90
N ARG A 209 -21.43 -0.85 -4.61
CA ARG A 209 -21.22 -0.15 -5.87
C ARG A 209 -20.75 1.28 -5.62
N ILE A 210 -19.48 1.55 -5.91
CA ILE A 210 -18.89 2.89 -5.88
C ILE A 210 -18.83 3.44 -7.31
N PRO A 211 -19.51 4.56 -7.62
CA PRO A 211 -19.44 5.18 -8.94
C PRO A 211 -18.00 5.47 -9.37
N ASN A 212 -17.66 5.16 -10.61
CA ASN A 212 -16.34 5.41 -11.23
C ASN A 212 -15.15 4.69 -10.56
N ALA A 213 -15.39 3.76 -9.62
CA ALA A 213 -14.32 2.95 -9.06
C ALA A 213 -13.77 1.96 -10.11
N LYS A 214 -12.44 1.89 -10.23
CA LYS A 214 -11.76 0.92 -11.11
C LYS A 214 -11.65 -0.47 -10.48
N GLY A 215 -11.86 -0.55 -9.17
CA GLY A 215 -11.77 -1.75 -8.34
C GLY A 215 -13.13 -2.25 -7.90
N ARG A 216 -13.14 -3.13 -6.89
CA ARG A 216 -14.36 -3.71 -6.32
C ARG A 216 -14.28 -3.70 -4.80
N LEU A 217 -15.42 -3.47 -4.16
CA LEU A 217 -15.55 -3.45 -2.71
C LEU A 217 -16.66 -4.38 -2.28
N PHE A 218 -16.35 -5.34 -1.42
CA PHE A 218 -17.32 -6.23 -0.80
C PHE A 218 -17.38 -5.97 0.70
N VAL A 219 -18.57 -6.12 1.27
CA VAL A 219 -18.80 -6.00 2.71
C VAL A 219 -19.31 -7.33 3.23
N VAL A 220 -18.68 -7.80 4.30
CA VAL A 220 -19.13 -8.92 5.13
C VAL A 220 -19.65 -8.32 6.44
N PRO A 221 -20.96 -8.29 6.69
CA PRO A 221 -21.51 -7.79 7.95
C PRO A 221 -21.35 -8.81 9.08
N ALA A 222 -21.47 -8.34 10.32
CA ALA A 222 -21.51 -9.20 11.50
C ALA A 222 -22.70 -10.17 11.44
N GLY A 223 -23.88 -9.64 11.14
CA GLY A 223 -25.14 -10.37 11.06
C GLY A 223 -26.33 -9.44 11.22
N TYR A 224 -27.53 -10.02 11.32
CA TYR A 224 -28.77 -9.28 11.58
C TYR A 224 -29.05 -9.21 13.07
N LEU A 225 -29.16 -7.98 13.61
CA LEU A 225 -29.50 -7.76 15.02
C LEU A 225 -30.88 -8.35 15.33
N SER A 226 -30.86 -9.47 16.03
CA SER A 226 -32.01 -10.26 16.47
C SER A 226 -31.66 -10.93 17.80
N LEU A 227 -32.64 -11.49 18.50
CA LEU A 227 -32.37 -12.25 19.72
C LEU A 227 -31.44 -13.44 19.43
N ASP A 228 -31.66 -14.13 18.31
CA ASP A 228 -30.83 -15.24 17.83
C ASP A 228 -29.38 -14.81 17.59
N TYR A 229 -29.16 -13.63 16.97
CA TYR A 229 -27.82 -13.09 16.80
C TYR A 229 -27.11 -12.83 18.13
N VAL A 230 -27.79 -12.24 19.11
CA VAL A 230 -27.20 -11.97 20.44
C VAL A 230 -26.79 -13.28 21.11
N SER A 231 -27.67 -14.29 21.08
CA SER A 231 -27.37 -15.62 21.63
C SER A 231 -26.14 -16.26 20.95
N LYS A 232 -26.05 -16.20 19.62
CA LYS A 232 -24.89 -16.73 18.87
C LYS A 232 -23.59 -16.01 19.23
N VAL A 233 -23.63 -14.70 19.44
CA VAL A 233 -22.46 -13.92 19.87
C VAL A 233 -22.00 -14.37 21.26
N ASP A 234 -22.92 -14.48 22.23
CA ASP A 234 -22.62 -14.95 23.58
C ASP A 234 -22.01 -16.36 23.60
N ASP A 235 -22.58 -17.28 22.83
CA ASP A 235 -22.10 -18.66 22.67
C ASP A 235 -20.68 -18.72 22.09
N LEU A 236 -20.39 -17.92 21.04
CA LEU A 236 -19.06 -17.83 20.43
C LEU A 236 -18.02 -17.25 21.42
N HIS A 237 -18.42 -16.28 22.25
CA HIS A 237 -17.58 -15.76 23.32
C HIS A 237 -17.26 -16.84 24.36
N ALA A 238 -18.26 -17.58 24.83
CA ALA A 238 -18.09 -18.65 25.82
C ALA A 238 -17.15 -19.76 25.32
N THR A 239 -17.31 -20.18 24.06
CA THR A 239 -16.47 -21.22 23.45
C THR A 239 -15.01 -20.81 23.34
N THR A 240 -14.76 -19.52 23.06
CA THR A 240 -13.40 -18.97 23.01
C THR A 240 -12.70 -18.99 24.38
N VAL A 241 -13.46 -19.00 25.48
CA VAL A 241 -12.95 -18.96 26.86
C VAL A 241 -12.71 -20.36 27.44
N ILE A 242 -13.45 -21.38 26.98
CA ILE A 242 -13.45 -22.72 27.59
C ILE A 242 -12.38 -23.65 26.98
N ASP A 243 -12.16 -23.61 25.66
CA ASP A 243 -11.26 -24.55 24.96
C ASP A 243 -9.82 -24.03 24.81
N GLY A 244 -9.14 -23.87 25.95
CA GLY A 244 -7.69 -23.63 25.99
C GLY A 244 -6.95 -24.61 25.08
N ASP A 245 -6.31 -24.07 24.04
CA ASP A 245 -5.54 -24.70 22.94
C ASP A 245 -6.27 -25.09 21.64
N LYS A 246 -7.61 -25.08 21.58
CA LYS A 246 -8.38 -25.17 20.30
C LYS A 246 -9.26 -23.95 20.12
N ASN A 247 -8.68 -22.89 19.57
CA ASN A 247 -9.45 -21.69 19.24
C ASN A 247 -10.33 -21.91 18.00
N LEU A 248 -11.37 -21.08 17.84
CA LEU A 248 -12.22 -21.01 16.63
C LEU A 248 -11.40 -21.06 15.33
N TRP A 249 -10.20 -20.46 15.36
CA TRP A 249 -9.28 -20.37 14.23
C TRP A 249 -8.59 -21.68 13.85
N SER A 250 -8.56 -22.68 14.74
CA SER A 250 -8.04 -24.02 14.45
C SER A 250 -8.94 -24.80 13.49
N ILE A 251 -10.23 -24.46 13.42
CA ILE A 251 -11.22 -25.04 12.49
C ILE A 251 -10.98 -24.56 11.04
N PHE A 252 -10.35 -23.39 10.87
CA PHE A 252 -10.17 -22.74 9.57
C PHE A 252 -8.75 -22.85 8.98
N LYS A 253 -7.91 -23.75 9.52
CA LYS A 253 -6.55 -24.00 9.02
C LYS A 253 -6.50 -25.00 7.88
#